data_AF-A0A9W4P550-F1
#
_entry.id   AF-A0A9W4P550-F1
#
_cell.length_a   1.000
_cell.length_b   1.000
_cell.length_c   1.000
_cell.angle_alpha   90.00
_cell.angle_beta   90.00
_cell.angle_gamma   90.00
#
_symmetry.space_group_name_H-M   'P 1'
#
loop_
_entity.id
_entity.type
_entity.pdbx_description
1 polymer ?
#
loop_
_entity_poly.entity_id
_entity_poly.type
_entity_poly.pdbx_seq_one_letter_code
_entity_poly.pdbx_strand_id
1 'polypeptide(L)'
;MLEKNPKGKRSKQNPGYTHQGFDNDRLFKALCDHIPGPDCRGCYTADEVQRDTRDTTNPEIHYGTIASGNTLVKDAAARDRIVADLGEDCICLEMEAAGLMNHFPCLVIRGICDYADSHKNDRWQRYASATAAAYTKELLAYVPAAEVKETKRALEVLQLVQRKIDSVQQTTVATKVATDSIRSDLRADNIKRWLCPPDPSTNANHARTLRHEGTGAWLLENPVFESWHSDLRRHLWLHGLAGCGKTVLSATVLDHLAKGNDGLTLSFFFDFSDTTKQTLDGMLRSLAFQLYQGGVGSAIHLDALFQAHQNGSDQPATKALSDIVFKMLVVQRKVSIILDALDESKPRDNVLLWIKDVVSRPELVHVQLLYTSRPESEFLRHIPPSIGEQNCLPLDKHAVNSDVRSWVIAQLA
;
A
#
# COMPACT_ATOMS: atom_id res chain seq x y z
N MET A 1 -43.10 34.31 36.84
CA MET A 1 -42.78 32.86 36.90
C MET A 1 -43.01 32.23 38.28
N LEU A 2 -43.11 33.01 39.36
CA LEU A 2 -43.38 32.52 40.72
C LEU A 2 -44.87 32.27 41.06
N GLU A 3 -45.81 32.54 40.15
CA GLU A 3 -47.26 32.30 40.36
C GLU A 3 -47.78 31.02 39.65
N LYS A 4 -46.94 30.27 38.94
CA LYS A 4 -47.35 29.09 38.15
C LYS A 4 -46.96 27.74 38.77
N ASN A 5 -46.42 27.70 39.99
CA ASN A 5 -46.06 26.46 40.69
C ASN A 5 -46.37 26.53 42.20
N PRO A 6 -47.61 26.29 42.64
CA PRO A 6 -48.00 26.32 44.05
C PRO A 6 -47.62 25.01 44.79
N LYS A 7 -46.47 24.41 44.45
CA LYS A 7 -45.89 23.25 45.17
C LYS A 7 -44.60 23.60 45.92
N GLY A 8 -44.41 24.88 46.24
CA GLY A 8 -43.48 25.31 47.29
C GLY A 8 -44.11 25.23 48.67
N LYS A 9 -44.66 24.07 49.08
CA LYS A 9 -44.77 23.81 50.52
C LYS A 9 -43.33 23.79 51.02
N ARG A 10 -42.92 24.87 51.70
CA ARG A 10 -41.71 24.89 52.54
C ARG A 10 -41.79 23.68 53.45
N SER A 11 -41.12 22.60 53.06
CA SER A 11 -40.75 21.54 53.98
C SER A 11 -39.87 22.22 55.04
N LYS A 12 -40.33 22.16 56.28
CA LYS A 12 -39.51 22.48 57.45
C LYS A 12 -38.17 21.75 57.29
N GLN A 13 -37.07 22.51 57.22
CA GLN A 13 -35.67 22.03 57.19
C GLN A 13 -35.41 20.83 56.25
N ASN A 14 -35.06 21.10 54.99
CA ASN A 14 -34.48 20.07 54.12
C ASN A 14 -32.95 20.07 54.35
N PRO A 15 -32.38 19.20 55.22
CA PRO A 15 -31.03 19.39 55.77
C PRO A 15 -29.90 18.98 54.80
N GLY A 16 -30.21 18.63 53.56
CA GLY A 16 -29.26 17.91 52.69
C GLY A 16 -28.12 18.76 52.11
N TYR A 17 -28.28 20.08 51.95
CA TYR A 17 -27.26 20.95 51.33
C TYR A 17 -26.43 21.74 52.36
N THR A 18 -26.60 21.47 53.64
CA THR A 18 -25.84 22.08 54.72
C THR A 18 -24.80 21.10 55.26
N HIS A 19 -23.82 21.59 56.01
CA HIS A 19 -22.88 20.74 56.73
C HIS A 19 -23.64 19.73 57.61
N GLN A 20 -23.26 18.45 57.56
CA GLN A 20 -24.02 17.35 58.19
C GLN A 20 -23.66 17.13 59.68
N GLY A 21 -22.78 17.96 60.25
CA GLY A 21 -22.32 17.85 61.63
C GLY A 21 -21.08 16.96 61.78
N PHE A 22 -20.19 17.31 62.70
CA PHE A 22 -18.89 16.65 62.88
C PHE A 22 -19.05 15.17 63.29
N ASP A 23 -20.06 14.83 64.07
CA ASP A 23 -20.35 13.46 64.51
C ASP A 23 -20.67 12.49 63.35
N ASN A 24 -20.97 13.03 62.16
CA ASN A 24 -21.28 12.26 60.96
C ASN A 24 -20.10 12.15 59.98
N ASP A 25 -18.95 12.75 60.30
CA ASP A 25 -17.69 12.58 59.58
C ASP A 25 -16.83 11.51 60.28
N ARG A 26 -17.14 10.24 60.00
CA ARG A 26 -16.50 9.08 60.63
C ARG A 26 -15.62 8.35 59.61
N LEU A 27 -14.37 8.10 59.98
CA LEU A 27 -13.38 7.36 59.19
C LEU A 27 -12.95 6.13 59.97
N PHE A 28 -12.95 4.97 59.33
CA PHE A 28 -12.58 3.69 59.93
C PHE A 28 -11.22 3.21 59.40
N LYS A 29 -10.56 2.33 60.15
CA LYS A 29 -9.32 1.67 59.70
C LYS A 29 -9.59 0.86 58.42
N ALA A 30 -8.62 0.84 57.50
CA ALA A 30 -8.78 0.24 56.18
C ALA A 30 -9.13 -1.26 56.16
N LEU A 31 -8.81 -2.01 57.23
CA LEU A 31 -9.08 -3.45 57.35
C LEU A 31 -10.43 -3.78 57.99
N CYS A 32 -11.20 -2.76 58.38
CA CYS A 32 -12.48 -2.94 59.04
C CYS A 32 -13.62 -2.85 58.02
N ASP A 33 -14.48 -3.86 58.00
CA ASP A 33 -15.64 -3.89 57.12
C ASP A 33 -16.86 -3.23 57.75
N HIS A 34 -17.67 -2.57 56.91
CA HIS A 34 -18.95 -2.02 57.32
C HIS A 34 -19.91 -3.14 57.76
N ILE A 35 -20.54 -2.94 58.92
CA ILE A 35 -21.60 -3.84 59.40
C ILE A 35 -22.90 -3.52 58.66
N PRO A 36 -23.54 -4.51 58.00
CA PRO A 36 -24.71 -4.27 57.15
C PRO A 36 -25.78 -3.40 57.81
N GLY A 37 -26.08 -2.26 57.17
CA GLY A 37 -27.01 -1.25 57.68
C GLY A 37 -27.05 0.00 56.79
N PRO A 38 -27.97 0.94 57.04
CA PRO A 38 -28.09 2.15 56.23
C PRO A 38 -27.02 3.22 56.53
N ASP A 39 -26.27 3.05 57.62
CA ASP A 39 -25.19 3.95 58.06
C ASP A 39 -24.23 3.23 59.02
N CYS A 40 -23.26 3.95 59.56
CA CYS A 40 -22.22 3.38 60.42
C CYS A 40 -22.60 3.30 61.92
N ARG A 41 -23.88 3.50 62.31
CA ARG A 41 -24.27 3.43 63.74
C ARG A 41 -24.06 2.05 64.36
N GLY A 42 -24.08 1.00 63.54
CA GLY A 42 -23.81 -0.37 63.97
C GLY A 42 -22.32 -0.74 63.99
N CYS A 43 -21.43 0.11 63.47
CA CYS A 43 -20.00 -0.17 63.37
C CYS A 43 -19.30 0.07 64.71
N TYR A 44 -18.26 -0.73 64.99
CA TYR A 44 -17.51 -0.65 66.24
C TYR A 44 -16.71 0.66 66.31
N THR A 45 -16.96 1.45 67.35
CA THR A 45 -16.27 2.74 67.58
C THR A 45 -14.77 2.57 67.85
N ALA A 46 -14.33 1.38 68.27
CA ALA A 46 -12.91 1.04 68.47
C ALA A 46 -12.10 1.01 67.16
N ASP A 47 -12.79 0.92 66.02
CA ASP A 47 -12.20 0.88 64.69
C ASP A 47 -12.16 2.25 64.00
N GLU A 48 -12.71 3.29 64.65
CA GLU A 48 -12.63 4.67 64.18
C GLU A 48 -11.22 5.23 64.34
N VAL A 49 -10.74 5.87 63.29
CA VAL A 49 -9.45 6.58 63.29
C VAL A 49 -9.60 7.85 64.13
N GLN A 50 -8.76 8.00 65.15
CA GLN A 50 -8.68 9.22 65.94
C GLN A 50 -8.12 10.35 65.08
N ARG A 51 -8.85 11.45 64.97
CA ARG A 51 -8.51 12.63 64.18
C ARG A 51 -8.81 13.88 64.98
N ASP A 52 -8.04 14.95 64.72
CA ASP A 52 -8.32 16.25 65.32
C ASP A 52 -9.70 16.76 64.89
N THR A 53 -10.41 17.40 65.82
CA THR A 53 -11.69 18.03 65.52
C THR A 53 -11.47 19.22 64.60
N ARG A 54 -12.28 19.35 63.55
CA ARG A 54 -12.23 20.52 62.67
C ARG A 54 -12.67 21.78 63.42
N ASP A 55 -11.90 22.85 63.28
CA ASP A 55 -12.20 24.14 63.94
C ASP A 55 -13.42 24.87 63.33
N THR A 56 -13.75 24.58 62.07
CA THR A 56 -14.84 25.26 61.34
C THR A 56 -15.63 24.31 60.46
N THR A 57 -16.83 24.73 60.06
CA THR A 57 -17.63 24.05 59.03
C THR A 57 -17.31 24.53 57.62
N ASN A 58 -16.30 25.39 57.44
CA ASN A 58 -15.93 25.90 56.13
C ASN A 58 -15.31 24.78 55.29
N PRO A 59 -15.62 24.72 53.98
CA PRO A 59 -14.93 23.81 53.07
C PRO A 59 -13.43 24.04 53.04
N GLU A 60 -12.67 22.95 53.01
CA GLU A 60 -11.24 22.96 52.75
C GLU A 60 -10.99 22.65 51.27
N ILE A 61 -10.05 23.35 50.65
CA ILE A 61 -9.73 23.21 49.22
C ILE A 61 -8.41 22.45 49.12
N HIS A 62 -8.46 21.30 48.47
CA HIS A 62 -7.30 20.45 48.23
C HIS A 62 -6.87 20.55 46.76
N TYR A 63 -5.57 20.69 46.52
CA TYR A 63 -4.96 20.69 45.19
C TYR A 63 -4.10 19.45 45.04
N GLY A 64 -4.34 18.67 43.99
CA GLY A 64 -3.61 17.44 43.73
C GLY A 64 -4.24 16.64 42.60
N THR A 65 -3.66 15.48 42.33
CA THR A 65 -4.11 14.59 41.25
C THR A 65 -5.42 13.90 41.66
N ILE A 66 -6.40 13.93 40.77
CA ILE A 66 -7.66 13.18 40.93
C ILE A 66 -7.60 11.99 39.97
N ALA A 67 -7.55 10.77 40.51
CA ALA A 67 -7.60 9.58 39.68
C ALA A 67 -9.04 9.31 39.23
N SER A 68 -9.20 9.06 37.94
CA SER A 68 -10.49 8.90 37.29
C SER A 68 -10.63 7.50 36.70
N GLY A 69 -11.72 6.80 36.99
CA GLY A 69 -11.96 5.45 36.48
C GLY A 69 -13.43 5.09 36.34
N ASN A 70 -13.77 4.12 35.50
CA ASN A 70 -15.16 3.71 35.26
C ASN A 70 -15.76 2.80 36.36
N THR A 71 -15.00 2.51 37.41
CA THR A 71 -15.36 1.54 38.46
C THR A 71 -15.44 2.23 39.81
N LEU A 72 -16.54 2.00 40.54
CA LEU A 72 -16.76 2.61 41.85
C LEU A 72 -15.93 1.89 42.91
N VAL A 73 -15.01 2.62 43.55
CA VAL A 73 -14.17 2.11 44.64
C VAL A 73 -14.91 2.25 45.97
N LYS A 74 -15.20 1.11 46.61
CA LYS A 74 -15.87 0.99 47.93
C LYS A 74 -15.09 0.07 48.88
N ASP A 75 -13.79 -0.05 48.66
CA ASP A 75 -12.93 -0.93 49.43
C ASP A 75 -11.65 -0.16 49.72
N ALA A 76 -11.35 0.03 51.01
CA ALA A 76 -10.22 0.84 51.45
C ALA A 76 -8.89 0.22 51.00
N ALA A 77 -8.77 -1.12 51.01
CA ALA A 77 -7.58 -1.80 50.52
C ALA A 77 -7.38 -1.63 49.00
N ALA A 78 -8.46 -1.65 48.20
CA ALA A 78 -8.41 -1.33 46.77
C ALA A 78 -8.03 0.14 46.53
N ARG A 79 -8.61 1.09 47.27
CA ARG A 79 -8.22 2.50 47.23
C ARG A 79 -6.73 2.68 47.51
N ASP A 80 -6.23 2.09 48.60
CA ASP A 80 -4.84 2.26 49.02
C ASP A 80 -3.86 1.66 48.01
N ARG A 81 -4.23 0.53 47.37
CA ARG A 81 -3.47 -0.03 46.23
C ARG A 81 -3.45 0.91 45.03
N ILE A 82 -4.61 1.45 44.63
CA ILE A 82 -4.70 2.40 43.51
C ILE A 82 -3.85 3.64 43.76
N VAL A 83 -3.88 4.18 44.99
CA VAL A 83 -3.06 5.33 45.37
C VAL A 83 -1.56 4.97 45.36
N ALA A 84 -1.18 3.81 45.90
CA ALA A 84 0.20 3.34 45.88
C ALA A 84 0.74 3.15 44.45
N ASP A 85 -0.07 2.64 43.53
CA ASP A 85 0.31 2.43 42.13
C ASP A 85 0.43 3.74 41.34
N LEU A 86 -0.37 4.76 41.66
CA LEU A 86 -0.40 6.06 40.97
C LEU A 86 0.60 7.08 41.54
N GLY A 87 1.14 6.84 42.75
CA GLY A 87 2.09 7.71 43.45
C GLY A 87 1.46 8.64 44.51
N GLU A 88 2.30 9.30 45.31
CA GLU A 88 1.89 10.05 46.51
C GLU A 88 1.04 11.31 46.24
N ASP A 89 0.94 11.77 45.00
CA ASP A 89 0.20 13.00 44.64
C ASP A 89 -1.29 12.77 44.33
N CYS A 90 -1.78 11.52 44.40
CA CYS A 90 -3.19 11.19 44.19
C CYS A 90 -4.01 11.44 45.46
N ILE A 91 -4.86 12.47 45.43
CA ILE A 91 -5.62 12.93 46.60
C ILE A 91 -7.11 12.52 46.57
N CYS A 92 -7.62 12.09 45.42
CA CYS A 92 -9.05 11.83 45.24
C CYS A 92 -9.31 10.81 44.13
N LEU A 93 -10.40 10.04 44.27
CA LEU A 93 -10.91 9.11 43.26
C LEU A 93 -12.28 9.60 42.75
N GLU A 94 -12.48 9.59 41.44
CA GLU A 94 -13.76 9.95 40.80
C GLU A 94 -14.03 9.11 39.53
N MET A 95 -15.20 9.27 38.89
CA MET A 95 -15.65 8.33 37.85
C MET A 95 -16.01 8.90 36.47
N GLU A 96 -16.01 10.21 36.26
CA GLU A 96 -16.58 10.83 35.06
C GLU A 96 -15.61 11.70 34.24
N ALA A 97 -14.48 12.16 34.78
CA ALA A 97 -13.62 13.10 34.04
C ALA A 97 -12.71 12.45 32.98
N ALA A 98 -12.36 11.16 33.12
CA ALA A 98 -11.46 10.45 32.20
C ALA A 98 -11.89 10.54 30.72
N GLY A 99 -13.20 10.51 30.45
CA GLY A 99 -13.73 10.59 29.08
C GLY A 99 -13.53 11.96 28.42
N LEU A 100 -13.46 13.02 29.23
CA LEU A 100 -13.32 14.40 28.76
C LEU A 100 -11.85 14.79 28.60
N MET A 101 -10.99 14.37 29.52
CA MET A 101 -9.56 14.73 29.54
C MET A 101 -8.78 14.22 28.31
N ASN A 102 -9.24 13.14 27.68
CA ASN A 102 -8.62 12.62 26.44
C ASN A 102 -8.87 13.51 25.20
N HIS A 103 -9.81 14.45 25.26
CA HIS A 103 -10.27 15.20 24.09
C HIS A 103 -10.02 16.71 24.19
N PHE A 104 -9.86 17.28 25.39
CA PHE A 104 -9.50 18.69 25.54
C PHE A 104 -8.88 19.00 26.92
N PRO A 105 -8.03 20.04 27.02
CA PRO A 105 -7.52 20.52 28.30
C PRO A 105 -8.68 20.99 29.19
N CYS A 106 -8.82 20.40 30.38
CA CYS A 106 -9.86 20.78 31.33
C CYS A 106 -9.35 20.72 32.78
N LEU A 107 -10.02 21.48 33.64
CA LEU A 107 -9.82 21.44 35.09
C LEU A 107 -11.01 20.70 35.72
N VAL A 108 -10.73 19.74 36.58
CA VAL A 108 -11.74 18.94 37.27
C VAL A 108 -11.93 19.50 38.68
N ILE A 109 -13.16 19.86 39.05
CA ILE A 109 -13.53 20.33 40.39
C ILE A 109 -14.49 19.31 41.00
N ARG A 110 -14.14 18.77 42.17
CA ARG A 110 -14.92 17.73 42.86
C ARG A 110 -15.21 18.10 44.31
N GLY A 111 -16.42 17.77 44.75
CA GLY A 111 -16.77 17.76 46.16
C GLY A 111 -16.54 16.38 46.74
N ILE A 112 -15.80 16.30 47.84
CA ILE A 112 -15.52 15.04 48.53
C ILE A 112 -16.70 14.71 49.45
N CYS A 113 -17.28 13.52 49.29
CA CYS A 113 -18.41 13.06 50.11
C CYS A 113 -18.20 11.70 50.77
N ASP A 114 -17.16 10.96 50.39
CA ASP A 114 -16.88 9.60 50.85
C ASP A 114 -15.37 9.34 50.86
N TYR A 115 -14.95 8.33 51.63
CA TYR A 115 -13.55 7.91 51.75
C TYR A 115 -13.13 6.81 50.77
N ALA A 116 -13.99 6.47 49.80
CA ALA A 116 -13.81 5.35 48.87
C ALA A 116 -13.57 4.00 49.58
N ASP A 117 -14.29 3.78 50.69
CA ASP A 117 -14.26 2.57 51.51
C ASP A 117 -15.64 1.90 51.59
N SER A 118 -15.72 0.84 52.39
CA SER A 118 -16.96 0.08 52.59
C SER A 118 -18.03 0.84 53.40
N HIS A 119 -17.66 1.97 54.02
CA HIS A 119 -18.53 2.80 54.88
C HIS A 119 -19.22 3.95 54.12
N LYS A 120 -19.05 4.01 52.79
CA LYS A 120 -19.68 4.96 51.88
C LYS A 120 -21.18 5.14 52.16
N ASN A 121 -21.65 6.39 52.22
CA ASN A 121 -23.08 6.70 52.35
C ASN A 121 -23.49 8.01 51.66
N ASP A 122 -24.76 8.13 51.27
CA ASP A 122 -25.22 9.24 50.44
C ASP A 122 -25.46 10.56 51.21
N ARG A 123 -25.17 10.62 52.51
CA ARG A 123 -25.51 11.76 53.37
C ARG A 123 -24.81 13.04 52.94
N TRP A 124 -23.53 12.96 52.58
CA TRP A 124 -22.68 14.11 52.28
C TRP A 124 -22.73 14.56 50.82
N GLN A 125 -23.30 13.76 49.90
CA GLN A 125 -23.26 14.02 48.45
C GLN A 125 -23.85 15.37 48.06
N ARG A 126 -24.99 15.75 48.66
CA ARG A 126 -25.66 17.02 48.37
C ARG A 126 -24.85 18.23 48.83
N TYR A 127 -24.30 18.18 50.05
CA TYR A 127 -23.41 19.21 50.57
C TYR A 127 -22.13 19.33 49.72
N ALA A 128 -21.46 18.22 49.46
CA ALA A 128 -20.25 18.18 48.64
C ALA A 128 -20.47 18.75 47.23
N SER A 129 -21.59 18.39 46.60
CA SER A 129 -21.96 18.92 45.27
C SER A 129 -22.18 20.43 45.30
N ALA A 130 -22.89 20.96 46.31
CA ALA A 130 -23.13 22.39 46.45
C ALA A 130 -21.82 23.15 46.71
N THR A 131 -20.93 22.60 47.53
CA THR A 131 -19.60 23.15 47.81
C THR A 131 -18.74 23.23 46.55
N ALA A 132 -18.69 22.16 45.74
CA ALA A 132 -17.96 22.15 44.47
C ALA A 132 -18.51 23.20 43.49
N ALA A 133 -19.84 23.33 43.40
CA ALA A 133 -20.48 24.34 42.56
C ALA A 133 -20.20 25.77 43.04
N ALA A 134 -20.23 26.01 44.36
CA ALA A 134 -19.90 27.30 44.95
C ALA A 134 -18.45 27.67 44.68
N TYR A 135 -17.50 26.75 44.90
CA TYR A 135 -16.09 26.94 44.56
C TYR A 135 -15.91 27.23 43.08
N THR A 136 -16.55 26.46 42.19
CA THR A 136 -16.47 26.67 40.74
C THR A 136 -16.93 28.06 40.35
N LYS A 137 -18.04 28.54 40.94
CA LYS A 137 -18.55 29.89 40.67
C LYS A 137 -17.56 30.96 41.11
N GLU A 138 -16.99 30.86 42.31
CA GLU A 138 -16.00 31.81 42.80
C GLU A 138 -14.73 31.77 41.96
N LEU A 139 -14.21 30.57 41.62
CA LEU A 139 -13.06 30.42 40.73
C LEU A 139 -13.29 31.13 39.39
N LEU A 140 -14.46 30.95 38.77
CA LEU A 140 -14.81 31.61 37.51
C LEU A 140 -14.89 33.14 37.65
N ALA A 141 -15.14 33.69 38.84
CA ALA A 141 -15.11 35.13 39.07
C ALA A 141 -13.68 35.70 39.05
N TYR A 142 -12.67 34.88 39.36
CA TYR A 142 -11.25 35.24 39.27
C TYR A 142 -10.64 34.99 37.88
N VAL A 143 -11.34 34.31 36.97
CA VAL A 143 -10.87 34.05 35.60
C VAL A 143 -11.27 35.21 34.68
N PRO A 144 -10.32 35.98 34.12
CA PRO A 144 -10.65 37.14 33.28
C PRO A 144 -11.31 36.70 31.96
N ALA A 145 -12.53 37.18 31.70
CA ALA A 145 -13.25 36.86 30.48
C ALA A 145 -12.53 37.32 29.19
N ALA A 146 -11.67 38.33 29.29
CA ALA A 146 -10.85 38.81 28.18
C ALA A 146 -9.77 37.77 27.79
N GLU A 147 -9.04 37.24 28.78
CA GLU A 147 -7.99 36.22 28.55
C GLU A 147 -8.58 34.93 27.97
N VAL A 148 -9.75 34.50 28.45
CA VAL A 148 -10.44 33.31 27.91
C VAL A 148 -10.81 33.49 26.43
N LYS A 149 -11.17 34.69 25.98
CA LYS A 149 -11.47 34.95 24.57
C LYS A 149 -10.24 34.91 23.67
N GLU A 150 -9.06 35.20 24.22
CA GLU A 150 -7.78 35.13 23.51
C GLU A 150 -7.22 33.69 23.45
N THR A 151 -7.65 32.81 24.34
CA THR A 151 -7.30 31.39 24.25
C THR A 151 -7.98 30.71 23.06
N LYS A 152 -7.24 29.88 22.34
CA LYS A 152 -7.77 29.06 21.25
C LYS A 152 -8.83 28.12 21.79
N ARG A 153 -9.98 28.05 21.11
CA ARG A 153 -11.02 27.10 21.47
C ARG A 153 -10.47 25.68 21.31
N ALA A 154 -10.83 24.78 22.23
CA ALA A 154 -10.44 23.38 22.15
C ALA A 154 -10.75 22.76 20.77
N LEU A 155 -11.89 23.13 20.16
CA LEU A 155 -12.28 22.69 18.83
C LEU A 155 -11.28 23.11 17.72
N GLU A 156 -10.70 24.32 17.81
CA GLU A 156 -9.73 24.82 16.83
C GLU A 156 -8.38 24.11 16.97
N VAL A 157 -7.98 23.79 18.20
CA VAL A 157 -6.79 22.98 18.47
C VAL A 157 -6.97 21.58 17.89
N LEU A 158 -8.13 20.95 18.10
CA LEU A 158 -8.45 19.65 17.52
C LEU A 158 -8.45 19.67 15.98
N GLN A 159 -9.03 20.70 15.37
CA GLN A 159 -8.99 20.87 13.91
C GLN A 159 -7.57 21.08 13.36
N LEU A 160 -6.70 21.76 14.12
CA LEU A 160 -5.30 21.92 13.75
C LEU A 160 -4.54 20.58 13.85
N VAL A 161 -4.79 19.81 14.91
CA VAL A 161 -4.20 18.48 15.11
C VAL A 161 -4.66 17.55 13.98
N GLN A 162 -5.94 17.53 13.64
CA GLN A 162 -6.47 16.72 12.54
C GLN A 162 -5.79 17.06 11.21
N ARG A 163 -5.71 18.36 10.84
CA ARG A 163 -5.03 18.78 9.61
C ARG A 163 -3.56 18.37 9.56
N LYS A 164 -2.86 18.41 10.69
CA LYS A 164 -1.47 17.94 10.77
C LYS A 164 -1.38 16.43 10.58
N ILE A 165 -2.30 15.66 11.16
CA ILE A 165 -2.38 14.21 10.97
C ILE A 165 -2.64 13.87 9.49
N ASP A 166 -3.57 14.56 8.83
CA ASP A 166 -3.89 14.33 7.42
C ASP A 166 -2.66 14.61 6.51
N SER A 167 -1.89 15.66 6.81
CA SER A 167 -0.65 15.99 6.09
C SER A 167 0.44 14.93 6.29
N VAL A 168 0.58 14.40 7.50
CA VAL A 168 1.51 13.29 7.80
C VAL A 168 1.09 12.02 7.05
N GLN A 169 -0.21 11.71 7.01
CA GLN A 169 -0.74 10.56 6.25
C GLN A 169 -0.45 10.68 4.74
N GLN A 170 -0.68 11.85 4.14
CA GLN A 170 -0.37 12.09 2.73
C GLN A 170 1.13 11.91 2.43
N THR A 171 1.98 12.46 3.29
CA THR A 171 3.45 12.30 3.18
C THR A 171 3.86 10.82 3.30
N THR A 172 3.20 10.07 4.18
CA THR A 172 3.48 8.64 4.40
C THR A 172 3.10 7.81 3.18
N VAL A 173 1.96 8.09 2.55
CA VAL A 173 1.53 7.44 1.30
C VAL A 173 2.51 7.74 0.16
N ALA A 174 2.87 9.01 -0.04
CA ALA A 174 3.83 9.40 -1.07
C ALA A 174 5.21 8.75 -0.86
N THR A 175 5.68 8.70 0.39
CA THR A 175 6.93 8.03 0.76
C THR A 175 6.86 6.53 0.46
N LYS A 176 5.75 5.87 0.81
CA LYS A 176 5.53 4.44 0.53
C LYS A 176 5.59 4.15 -0.97
N VAL A 177 4.90 4.94 -1.79
CA VAL A 177 4.92 4.81 -3.27
C VAL A 177 6.34 4.97 -3.81
N ALA A 178 7.07 6.00 -3.37
CA ALA A 178 8.46 6.21 -3.78
C ALA A 178 9.35 5.02 -3.38
N THR A 179 9.23 4.51 -2.15
CA THR A 179 10.00 3.34 -1.69
C THR A 179 9.64 2.06 -2.44
N ASP A 180 8.36 1.86 -2.77
CA ASP A 180 7.91 0.70 -3.55
C ASP A 180 8.43 0.77 -4.99
N SER A 181 8.46 1.96 -5.61
CA SER A 181 9.06 2.18 -6.93
C SER A 181 10.56 1.88 -6.91
N ILE A 182 11.31 2.45 -5.96
CA ILE A 182 12.76 2.20 -5.82
C ILE A 182 13.03 0.71 -5.63
N ARG A 183 12.22 0.02 -4.81
CA ARG A 183 12.34 -1.43 -4.62
C ARG A 183 12.07 -2.20 -5.90
N SER A 184 11.07 -1.78 -6.68
CA SER A 184 10.74 -2.38 -7.97
C SER A 184 11.89 -2.21 -8.98
N ASP A 185 12.47 -1.01 -9.07
CA ASP A 185 13.59 -0.72 -9.97
C ASP A 185 14.83 -1.53 -9.58
N LEU A 186 15.18 -1.55 -8.29
CA LEU A 186 16.28 -2.37 -7.78
C LEU A 186 16.05 -3.86 -8.06
N ARG A 187 14.80 -4.34 -7.99
CA ARG A 187 14.46 -5.72 -8.29
C ARG A 187 14.66 -6.02 -9.78
N ALA A 188 14.17 -5.15 -10.67
CA ALA A 188 14.36 -5.28 -12.10
C ALA A 188 15.85 -5.30 -12.48
N ASP A 189 16.66 -4.46 -11.85
CA ASP A 189 18.12 -4.44 -12.05
C ASP A 189 18.79 -5.75 -11.60
N ASN A 190 18.37 -6.32 -10.46
CA ASN A 190 18.88 -7.60 -9.99
C ASN A 190 18.53 -8.74 -10.97
N ILE A 191 17.29 -8.77 -11.46
CA ILE A 191 16.85 -9.74 -12.47
C ILE A 191 17.63 -9.56 -13.78
N LYS A 192 17.86 -8.32 -14.22
CA LYS A 192 18.64 -8.01 -15.42
C LYS A 192 20.08 -8.51 -15.29
N ARG A 193 20.75 -8.23 -14.16
CA ARG A 193 22.12 -8.69 -13.90
C ARG A 193 22.21 -10.21 -13.84
N TRP A 194 21.22 -10.85 -13.21
CA TRP A 194 21.17 -12.31 -13.13
C TRP A 194 20.95 -12.95 -14.50
N LEU A 195 19.96 -12.51 -15.28
CA LEU A 195 19.69 -13.10 -16.58
C LEU A 195 20.77 -12.77 -17.61
N CYS A 196 21.44 -11.62 -17.48
CA CYS A 196 22.35 -11.07 -18.50
C CYS A 196 21.73 -11.12 -19.92
N PRO A 197 20.54 -10.50 -20.13
CA PRO A 197 19.81 -10.63 -21.38
C PRO A 197 20.53 -9.86 -22.51
N PRO A 198 20.72 -10.48 -23.70
CA PRO A 198 21.17 -9.74 -24.87
C PRO A 198 20.16 -8.63 -25.23
N ASP A 199 20.67 -7.44 -25.53
CA ASP A 199 19.86 -6.25 -25.78
C ASP A 199 19.41 -6.17 -27.25
N PRO A 200 18.11 -6.37 -27.55
CA PRO A 200 17.60 -6.30 -28.92
C PRO A 200 17.52 -4.87 -29.44
N SER A 201 17.54 -3.85 -28.56
CA SER A 201 17.40 -2.45 -28.95
C SER A 201 18.59 -1.96 -29.77
N THR A 202 19.77 -2.52 -29.56
CA THR A 202 20.98 -2.21 -30.34
C THR A 202 20.78 -2.49 -31.84
N ASN A 203 20.28 -3.68 -32.19
CA ASN A 203 19.97 -4.06 -33.58
C ASN A 203 18.78 -3.26 -34.13
N ALA A 204 17.71 -3.10 -33.35
CA ALA A 204 16.53 -2.35 -33.78
C ALA A 204 16.87 -0.88 -34.07
N ASN A 205 17.65 -0.23 -33.20
CA ASN A 205 18.08 1.15 -33.40
C ASN A 205 19.03 1.27 -34.58
N HIS A 206 19.97 0.34 -34.75
CA HIS A 206 20.82 0.31 -35.93
C HIS A 206 19.99 0.19 -37.22
N ALA A 207 19.02 -0.74 -37.26
CA ALA A 207 18.11 -0.89 -38.39
C ALA A 207 17.28 0.38 -38.68
N ARG A 208 16.84 1.10 -37.64
CA ARG A 208 16.18 2.40 -37.78
C ARG A 208 17.10 3.45 -38.40
N THR A 209 18.38 3.49 -38.04
CA THR A 209 19.35 4.43 -38.66
C THR A 209 19.59 4.17 -40.14
N LEU A 210 19.48 2.90 -40.57
CA LEU A 210 19.61 2.51 -41.97
C LEU A 210 18.34 2.76 -42.78
N ARG A 211 17.19 2.91 -42.13
CA ARG A 211 15.90 3.09 -42.79
C ARG A 211 15.81 4.49 -43.41
N HIS A 212 15.56 4.55 -44.71
CA HIS A 212 15.16 5.79 -45.36
C HIS A 212 13.67 6.05 -45.11
N GLU A 213 13.28 7.30 -44.88
CA GLU A 213 11.88 7.67 -44.63
C GLU A 213 10.98 7.22 -45.81
N GLY A 214 9.82 6.65 -45.49
CA GLY A 214 8.88 6.11 -46.47
C GLY A 214 9.17 4.69 -46.99
N THR A 215 10.35 4.11 -46.69
CA THR A 215 10.66 2.71 -47.08
C THR A 215 9.98 1.69 -46.17
N GLY A 216 9.63 0.52 -46.72
CA GLY A 216 8.94 -0.55 -45.98
C GLY A 216 7.43 -0.37 -45.79
N ALA A 217 6.83 0.73 -46.26
CA ALA A 217 5.38 0.96 -46.19
C ALA A 217 4.56 -0.12 -46.91
N TRP A 218 5.08 -0.63 -48.02
CA TRP A 218 4.48 -1.72 -48.79
C TRP A 218 4.22 -2.99 -47.98
N LEU A 219 5.02 -3.26 -46.93
CA LEU A 219 4.80 -4.40 -46.05
C LEU A 219 3.59 -4.16 -45.16
N LEU A 220 3.43 -2.93 -44.66
CA LEU A 220 2.32 -2.57 -43.77
C LEU A 220 0.98 -2.56 -44.51
N GLU A 221 1.00 -2.26 -45.81
CA GLU A 221 -0.15 -2.30 -46.73
C GLU A 221 -0.39 -3.70 -47.33
N ASN A 222 0.45 -4.68 -47.00
CA ASN A 222 0.32 -6.02 -47.54
C ASN A 222 -0.87 -6.75 -46.88
N PRO A 223 -1.82 -7.35 -47.64
CA PRO A 223 -2.99 -8.01 -47.06
C PRO A 223 -2.66 -9.16 -46.09
N VAL A 224 -1.53 -9.84 -46.30
CA VAL A 224 -1.06 -10.91 -45.41
C VAL A 224 -0.59 -10.33 -44.08
N PHE A 225 0.12 -9.21 -44.11
CA PHE A 225 0.55 -8.49 -42.91
C PHE A 225 -0.64 -7.87 -42.18
N GLU A 226 -1.56 -7.20 -42.89
CA GLU A 226 -2.79 -6.64 -42.29
C GLU A 226 -3.63 -7.71 -41.60
N SER A 227 -3.75 -8.90 -42.21
CA SER A 227 -4.44 -10.05 -41.62
C SER A 227 -3.73 -10.54 -40.35
N TRP A 228 -2.40 -10.52 -40.32
CA TRP A 228 -1.61 -10.84 -39.12
C TRP A 228 -1.79 -9.78 -38.03
N HIS A 229 -1.72 -8.50 -38.38
CA HIS A 229 -1.90 -7.39 -37.45
C HIS A 229 -3.33 -7.34 -36.86
N SER A 230 -4.34 -7.74 -37.63
CA SER A 230 -5.76 -7.76 -37.25
C SER A 230 -6.20 -9.06 -36.55
N ASP A 231 -5.27 -9.87 -36.04
CA ASP A 231 -5.53 -11.14 -35.34
C ASP A 231 -6.22 -12.25 -36.17
N LEU A 232 -6.34 -12.07 -37.49
CA LEU A 232 -6.85 -13.11 -38.40
C LEU A 232 -5.80 -14.19 -38.69
N ARG A 233 -4.51 -13.87 -38.51
CA ARG A 233 -3.39 -14.81 -38.63
C ARG A 233 -2.51 -14.71 -37.38
N ARG A 234 -2.18 -15.86 -36.79
CA ARG A 234 -1.29 -15.91 -35.61
C ARG A 234 0.18 -15.77 -35.98
N HIS A 235 0.61 -16.36 -37.08
CA HIS A 235 2.04 -16.47 -37.40
C HIS A 235 2.32 -16.02 -38.83
N LEU A 236 3.45 -15.34 -39.03
CA LEU A 236 3.90 -14.83 -40.32
C LEU A 236 5.42 -15.04 -40.45
N TRP A 237 5.83 -15.65 -41.56
CA TRP A 237 7.24 -15.76 -41.92
C TRP A 237 7.57 -14.85 -43.09
N LEU A 238 8.47 -13.89 -42.89
CA LEU A 238 9.02 -13.06 -43.96
C LEU A 238 10.34 -13.64 -44.43
N HIS A 239 10.47 -13.97 -45.72
CA HIS A 239 11.74 -14.51 -46.21
C HIS A 239 12.27 -13.83 -47.47
N GLY A 240 13.58 -13.71 -47.52
CA GLY A 240 14.27 -13.07 -48.65
C GLY A 240 15.79 -13.23 -48.56
N LEU A 241 16.46 -12.95 -49.68
CA LEU A 241 17.91 -13.08 -49.79
C LEU A 241 18.67 -12.10 -48.86
N ALA A 242 19.98 -12.26 -48.75
CA ALA A 242 20.80 -11.28 -48.02
C ALA A 242 20.66 -9.88 -48.66
N GLY A 243 20.63 -8.83 -47.83
CA GLY A 243 20.57 -7.44 -48.28
C GLY A 243 19.20 -6.93 -48.72
N CYS A 244 18.13 -7.74 -48.68
CA CYS A 244 16.78 -7.29 -49.09
C CYS A 244 15.99 -6.52 -47.99
N GLY A 245 16.67 -6.04 -46.94
CA GLY A 245 16.07 -5.18 -45.92
C GLY A 245 15.25 -5.86 -44.82
N LYS A 246 15.34 -7.18 -44.62
CA LYS A 246 14.59 -7.92 -43.57
C LYS A 246 14.64 -7.24 -42.19
N THR A 247 15.82 -6.91 -41.69
CA THR A 247 16.02 -6.26 -40.39
C THR A 247 15.41 -4.85 -40.34
N VAL A 248 15.49 -4.09 -41.43
CA VAL A 248 14.85 -2.76 -41.56
C VAL A 248 13.32 -2.89 -41.55
N LEU A 249 12.77 -3.92 -42.19
CA LEU A 249 11.35 -4.24 -42.14
C LEU A 249 10.92 -4.66 -40.73
N SER A 250 11.72 -5.48 -40.02
CA SER A 250 11.46 -5.82 -38.62
C SER A 250 11.38 -4.59 -37.72
N ALA A 251 12.30 -3.63 -37.86
CA ALA A 251 12.21 -2.35 -37.16
C ALA A 251 10.98 -1.52 -37.55
N THR A 252 10.56 -1.58 -38.81
CA THR A 252 9.34 -0.91 -39.31
C THR A 252 8.07 -1.52 -38.70
N VAL A 253 8.01 -2.85 -38.57
CA VAL A 253 6.93 -3.53 -37.86
C VAL A 253 6.92 -3.11 -36.37
N LEU A 254 8.09 -3.08 -35.71
CA LEU A 254 8.16 -2.66 -34.30
C LEU A 254 7.64 -1.23 -34.10
N ASP A 255 8.00 -0.30 -34.97
CA ASP A 255 7.52 1.09 -34.89
C ASP A 255 6.02 1.20 -35.20
N HIS A 256 5.48 0.35 -36.08
CA HIS A 256 4.06 0.29 -36.37
C HIS A 256 3.27 -0.23 -35.16
N LEU A 257 3.72 -1.34 -34.57
CA LEU A 257 3.10 -1.94 -33.39
C LEU A 257 3.19 -1.02 -32.17
N ALA A 258 4.28 -0.26 -32.00
CA ALA A 258 4.39 0.70 -30.90
C ALA A 258 3.37 1.86 -30.98
N LYS A 259 2.84 2.16 -32.17
CA LYS A 259 1.78 3.17 -32.36
C LYS A 259 0.40 2.61 -32.03
N GLY A 260 0.18 1.31 -32.27
CA GLY A 260 -1.02 0.60 -31.88
C GLY A 260 -0.96 0.27 -30.39
N ASN A 261 -1.91 0.75 -29.59
CA ASN A 261 -1.90 0.49 -28.14
C ASN A 261 -2.37 -0.93 -27.78
N ASP A 262 -2.04 -1.92 -28.62
CA ASP A 262 -2.72 -3.21 -28.67
C ASP A 262 -1.78 -4.38 -28.38
N GLY A 263 -1.58 -4.64 -27.08
CA GLY A 263 -0.84 -5.81 -26.59
C GLY A 263 0.66 -5.58 -26.34
N LEU A 264 1.30 -6.62 -25.83
CA LEU A 264 2.73 -6.59 -25.50
C LEU A 264 3.56 -6.95 -26.73
N THR A 265 4.48 -6.08 -27.14
CA THR A 265 5.42 -6.35 -28.24
C THR A 265 6.77 -6.77 -27.68
N LEU A 266 7.26 -7.95 -28.10
CA LEU A 266 8.57 -8.48 -27.77
C LEU A 266 9.41 -8.58 -29.04
N SER A 267 10.73 -8.42 -28.91
CA SER A 267 11.62 -8.55 -30.06
C SER A 267 12.95 -9.22 -29.72
N PHE A 268 13.51 -9.94 -30.68
CA PHE A 268 14.86 -10.44 -30.63
C PHE A 268 15.47 -10.44 -32.02
N PHE A 269 16.73 -10.03 -32.11
CA PHE A 269 17.48 -9.99 -33.36
C PHE A 269 18.62 -10.97 -33.23
N PHE A 270 18.58 -12.03 -34.01
CA PHE A 270 19.75 -12.88 -34.15
C PHE A 270 20.84 -12.11 -34.92
N ASP A 271 22.08 -12.26 -34.49
CA ASP A 271 23.19 -11.46 -35.01
C ASP A 271 24.47 -12.30 -35.12
N PHE A 272 24.95 -12.49 -36.35
CA PHE A 272 26.16 -13.24 -36.65
C PHE A 272 27.42 -12.62 -36.03
N SER A 273 27.42 -11.32 -35.75
CA SER A 273 28.54 -10.61 -35.12
C SER A 273 28.53 -10.67 -33.60
N ASP A 274 27.38 -10.95 -32.98
CA ASP A 274 27.21 -11.02 -31.53
C ASP A 274 26.87 -12.45 -31.08
N THR A 275 27.85 -13.15 -30.51
CA THR A 275 27.68 -14.54 -30.06
C THR A 275 26.60 -14.70 -28.98
N THR A 276 26.29 -13.65 -28.22
CA THR A 276 25.22 -13.70 -27.20
C THR A 276 23.83 -13.72 -27.85
N LYS A 277 23.73 -13.26 -29.10
CA LYS A 277 22.50 -13.20 -29.88
C LYS A 277 22.34 -14.34 -30.88
N GLN A 278 23.13 -15.41 -30.78
CA GLN A 278 23.04 -16.54 -31.71
C GLN A 278 22.27 -17.72 -31.14
N THR A 279 21.99 -17.77 -29.83
CA THR A 279 21.46 -18.98 -29.20
C THR A 279 19.99 -18.83 -28.79
N LEU A 280 19.28 -19.97 -28.72
CA LEU A 280 17.95 -20.05 -28.08
C LEU A 280 18.01 -19.50 -26.65
N ASP A 281 19.08 -19.80 -25.91
CA ASP A 281 19.28 -19.34 -24.54
C ASP A 281 19.32 -17.80 -24.45
N GLY A 282 20.09 -17.15 -25.32
CA GLY A 282 20.14 -15.69 -25.43
C GLY A 282 18.79 -15.08 -25.77
N MET A 283 18.07 -15.68 -26.74
CA MET A 283 16.71 -15.27 -27.09
C MET A 283 15.77 -15.36 -25.88
N LEU A 284 15.75 -16.49 -25.18
CA LEU A 284 14.87 -16.71 -24.03
C LEU A 284 15.17 -15.76 -22.86
N ARG A 285 16.45 -15.47 -22.57
CA ARG A 285 16.83 -14.47 -21.55
C ARG A 285 16.29 -13.10 -21.90
N SER A 286 16.44 -12.69 -23.16
CA SER A 286 15.94 -11.40 -23.64
C SER A 286 14.42 -11.32 -23.59
N LEU A 287 13.71 -12.34 -24.07
CA LEU A 287 12.25 -12.40 -24.03
C LEU A 287 11.71 -12.45 -22.59
N ALA A 288 12.34 -13.23 -21.70
CA ALA A 288 11.96 -13.30 -20.29
C ALA A 288 12.09 -11.93 -19.61
N PHE A 289 13.17 -11.20 -19.88
CA PHE A 289 13.37 -9.87 -19.32
C PHE A 289 12.38 -8.83 -19.88
N GLN A 290 12.11 -8.86 -21.19
CA GLN A 290 11.09 -7.99 -21.79
C GLN A 290 9.69 -8.29 -21.22
N LEU A 291 9.33 -9.57 -21.04
CA LEU A 291 8.10 -9.97 -20.37
C LEU A 291 8.06 -9.51 -18.92
N TYR A 292 9.17 -9.52 -18.20
CA TYR A 292 9.25 -9.02 -16.82
C TYR A 292 8.95 -7.51 -16.73
N GLN A 293 9.46 -6.73 -17.68
CA GLN A 293 9.28 -5.27 -17.69
C GLN A 293 7.91 -4.82 -18.20
N GLY A 294 7.37 -5.51 -19.22
CA GLY A 294 6.14 -5.07 -19.91
C GLY A 294 4.90 -5.93 -19.67
N GLY A 295 5.05 -7.13 -19.10
CA GLY A 295 3.95 -8.07 -18.95
C GLY A 295 3.14 -7.87 -17.67
N VAL A 296 1.81 -7.91 -17.79
CA VAL A 296 0.93 -7.89 -16.62
C VAL A 296 0.98 -9.28 -15.97
N GLY A 297 1.29 -9.34 -14.67
CA GLY A 297 1.32 -10.58 -13.90
C GLY A 297 2.47 -11.55 -14.24
N SER A 298 3.35 -11.21 -15.18
CA SER A 298 4.49 -12.06 -15.58
C SER A 298 5.62 -12.06 -14.56
N ALA A 299 5.83 -10.94 -13.85
CA ALA A 299 6.94 -10.74 -12.93
C ALA A 299 7.02 -11.82 -11.84
N ILE A 300 5.87 -12.26 -11.32
CA ILE A 300 5.78 -13.26 -10.25
C ILE A 300 6.44 -14.60 -10.62
N HIS A 301 6.37 -14.99 -11.90
CA HIS A 301 6.94 -16.24 -12.37
C HIS A 301 8.48 -16.17 -12.38
N LEU A 302 9.03 -15.08 -12.90
CA LEU A 302 10.48 -14.91 -12.98
C LEU A 302 11.09 -14.63 -11.60
N ASP A 303 10.36 -13.93 -10.72
CA ASP A 303 10.76 -13.74 -9.32
C ASP A 303 10.85 -15.06 -8.56
N ALA A 304 9.89 -15.96 -8.76
CA ALA A 304 9.92 -17.30 -8.18
C ALA A 304 11.10 -18.12 -8.72
N LEU A 305 11.39 -18.02 -10.03
CA LEU A 305 12.55 -18.69 -10.63
C LEU A 305 13.86 -18.15 -10.05
N PHE A 306 13.99 -16.83 -9.91
CA PHE A 306 15.16 -16.18 -9.32
C PHE A 306 15.40 -16.65 -7.88
N GLN A 307 14.35 -16.72 -7.06
CA GLN A 307 14.43 -17.22 -5.69
C GLN A 307 14.86 -18.70 -5.65
N ALA A 308 14.31 -19.54 -6.53
CA ALA A 308 14.68 -20.95 -6.64
C ALA A 308 16.16 -21.17 -7.02
N HIS A 309 16.79 -20.19 -7.69
CA HIS A 309 18.21 -20.21 -8.06
C HIS A 309 19.08 -19.42 -7.08
N GLN A 310 18.83 -19.61 -5.78
CA GLN A 310 19.59 -19.00 -4.68
C GLN A 310 19.69 -17.47 -4.80
N ASN A 311 18.56 -16.83 -5.10
CA ASN A 311 18.48 -15.39 -5.34
C ASN A 311 19.50 -14.88 -6.37
N GLY A 312 19.63 -15.62 -7.47
CA GLY A 312 20.47 -15.25 -8.60
C GLY A 312 21.93 -15.67 -8.51
N SER A 313 22.31 -16.50 -7.55
CA SER A 313 23.67 -17.05 -7.46
C SER A 313 23.94 -18.10 -8.54
N ASP A 314 22.91 -18.87 -8.91
CA ASP A 314 22.99 -19.89 -9.97
C ASP A 314 22.28 -19.44 -11.24
N GLN A 315 22.77 -19.87 -12.39
CA GLN A 315 22.11 -19.62 -13.68
C GLN A 315 21.07 -20.71 -14.00
N PRO A 316 19.89 -20.35 -14.52
CA PRO A 316 18.91 -21.33 -14.95
C PRO A 316 19.37 -22.01 -16.24
N ALA A 317 19.06 -23.29 -16.39
CA ALA A 317 19.26 -24.01 -17.65
C ALA A 317 18.29 -23.51 -18.73
N THR A 318 18.66 -23.64 -20.01
CA THR A 318 17.85 -23.19 -21.16
C THR A 318 16.43 -23.79 -21.15
N LYS A 319 16.27 -25.04 -20.70
CA LYS A 319 14.95 -25.67 -20.55
C LYS A 319 14.09 -24.97 -19.51
N ALA A 320 14.65 -24.62 -18.35
CA ALA A 320 13.93 -23.88 -17.31
C ALA A 320 13.55 -22.46 -17.77
N LEU A 321 14.44 -21.81 -18.55
CA LEU A 321 14.14 -20.53 -19.20
C LEU A 321 13.00 -20.65 -20.23
N SER A 322 13.00 -21.71 -21.03
CA SER A 322 11.92 -21.96 -21.98
C SER A 322 10.58 -22.15 -21.26
N ASP A 323 10.58 -22.98 -20.20
CA ASP A 323 9.38 -23.27 -19.42
C ASP A 323 8.85 -22.01 -18.69
N ILE A 324 9.73 -21.12 -18.20
CA ILE A 324 9.30 -19.87 -17.56
C ILE A 324 8.74 -18.86 -18.57
N VAL A 325 9.37 -18.73 -19.75
CA VAL A 325 8.86 -17.87 -20.82
C VAL A 325 7.46 -18.31 -21.24
N PHE A 326 7.23 -19.62 -21.40
CA PHE A 326 5.88 -20.13 -21.70
C PHE A 326 4.87 -19.77 -20.61
N LYS A 327 5.21 -19.95 -19.32
CA LYS A 327 4.33 -19.54 -18.20
C LYS A 327 4.02 -18.04 -18.23
N MET A 328 5.03 -17.22 -18.49
CA MET A 328 4.88 -15.76 -18.57
C MET A 328 4.02 -15.33 -19.77
N LEU A 329 4.11 -16.04 -20.90
CA LEU A 329 3.28 -15.78 -22.08
C LEU A 329 1.80 -16.15 -21.84
N VAL A 330 1.52 -17.26 -21.14
CA VAL A 330 0.15 -17.73 -20.86
C VAL A 330 -0.69 -16.69 -20.11
N VAL A 331 -0.07 -15.90 -19.22
CA VAL A 331 -0.79 -14.89 -18.41
C VAL A 331 -1.02 -13.56 -19.14
N GLN A 332 -0.50 -13.40 -20.37
CA GLN A 332 -0.71 -12.19 -21.16
C GLN A 332 -2.04 -12.22 -21.92
N ARG A 333 -2.58 -11.04 -22.23
CA ARG A 333 -3.83 -10.92 -23.02
C ARG A 333 -3.59 -11.06 -24.53
N LYS A 334 -2.55 -10.40 -25.05
CA LYS A 334 -2.15 -10.37 -26.47
C LYS A 334 -0.66 -10.08 -26.51
N VAL A 335 0.10 -10.87 -27.28
CA VAL A 335 1.55 -10.72 -27.41
C VAL A 335 1.96 -10.87 -28.86
N SER A 336 2.77 -9.95 -29.36
CA SER A 336 3.40 -10.05 -30.68
C SER A 336 4.91 -10.18 -30.50
N ILE A 337 5.51 -11.26 -31.03
CA ILE A 337 6.96 -11.53 -30.91
C ILE A 337 7.60 -11.43 -32.28
N ILE A 338 8.58 -10.53 -32.41
CA ILE A 338 9.34 -10.32 -33.64
C ILE A 338 10.71 -10.98 -33.48
N LEU A 339 11.00 -12.02 -34.27
CA LEU A 339 12.31 -12.69 -34.29
C LEU A 339 13.00 -12.45 -35.63
N ASP A 340 13.98 -11.56 -35.64
CA ASP A 340 14.71 -11.21 -36.86
C ASP A 340 15.90 -12.15 -37.11
N ALA A 341 16.13 -12.46 -38.39
CA ALA A 341 17.30 -13.18 -38.89
C ALA A 341 17.50 -14.59 -38.29
N LEU A 342 16.46 -15.43 -38.25
CA LEU A 342 16.57 -16.81 -37.72
C LEU A 342 17.72 -17.62 -38.33
N ASP A 343 18.13 -17.32 -39.58
CA ASP A 343 19.28 -17.95 -40.24
C ASP A 343 20.62 -17.72 -39.52
N GLU A 344 20.71 -16.73 -38.64
CA GLU A 344 21.90 -16.42 -37.84
C GLU A 344 21.91 -17.15 -36.48
N SER A 345 20.85 -17.90 -36.15
CA SER A 345 20.76 -18.72 -34.94
C SER A 345 21.59 -20.00 -35.00
N LYS A 346 22.04 -20.47 -33.82
CA LYS A 346 22.91 -21.64 -33.61
C LYS A 346 22.63 -22.28 -32.23
N PRO A 347 22.30 -23.59 -32.16
CA PRO A 347 21.79 -24.43 -33.24
C PRO A 347 20.39 -23.97 -33.66
N ARG A 348 20.11 -24.00 -34.97
CA ARG A 348 18.83 -23.55 -35.52
C ARG A 348 17.65 -24.45 -35.15
N ASP A 349 17.88 -25.77 -35.06
CA ASP A 349 16.88 -26.76 -34.64
C ASP A 349 16.24 -26.43 -33.29
N ASN A 350 17.02 -25.87 -32.36
CA ASN A 350 16.51 -25.48 -31.04
C ASN A 350 15.48 -24.34 -31.15
N VAL A 351 15.75 -23.35 -32.01
CA VAL A 351 14.85 -22.22 -32.24
C VAL A 351 13.60 -22.68 -33.00
N LEU A 352 13.77 -23.52 -34.03
CA LEU A 352 12.65 -24.11 -34.77
C LEU A 352 11.75 -24.97 -33.88
N LEU A 353 12.33 -25.78 -32.98
CA LEU A 353 11.58 -26.57 -32.03
C LEU A 353 10.78 -25.68 -31.06
N TRP A 354 11.39 -24.60 -30.58
CA TRP A 354 10.70 -23.65 -29.72
C TRP A 354 9.55 -22.94 -30.46
N ILE A 355 9.75 -22.51 -31.71
CA ILE A 355 8.69 -21.94 -32.54
C ILE A 355 7.55 -22.95 -32.73
N LYS A 356 7.87 -24.21 -33.05
CA LYS A 356 6.87 -25.28 -33.17
C LYS A 356 6.08 -25.47 -31.89
N ASP A 357 6.73 -25.42 -30.72
CA ASP A 357 6.06 -25.48 -29.42
C ASP A 357 5.11 -24.29 -29.20
N VAL A 358 5.50 -23.07 -29.59
CA VAL A 358 4.61 -21.89 -29.50
C VAL A 358 3.38 -22.07 -30.38
N VAL A 359 3.58 -22.49 -31.63
CA VAL A 359 2.51 -22.68 -32.62
C VAL A 359 1.50 -23.75 -32.16
N SER A 360 2.01 -24.85 -31.59
CA SER A 360 1.22 -26.04 -31.26
C SER A 360 0.44 -25.93 -29.94
N ARG A 361 0.80 -25.00 -29.04
CA ARG A 361 0.19 -24.88 -27.71
C ARG A 361 -1.15 -24.11 -27.76
N PRO A 362 -2.27 -24.72 -27.36
CA PRO A 362 -3.57 -24.05 -27.32
C PRO A 362 -3.60 -22.85 -26.37
N GLU A 363 -2.84 -22.90 -25.27
CA GLU A 363 -2.77 -21.85 -24.25
C GLU A 363 -2.06 -20.58 -24.74
N LEU A 364 -1.45 -20.62 -25.93
CA LEU A 364 -0.74 -19.51 -26.55
C LEU A 364 -1.46 -18.97 -27.79
N VAL A 365 -2.78 -19.16 -27.86
CA VAL A 365 -3.60 -18.71 -29.01
C VAL A 365 -3.49 -17.20 -29.25
N HIS A 366 -3.28 -16.41 -28.19
CA HIS A 366 -3.10 -14.95 -28.21
C HIS A 366 -1.66 -14.49 -28.51
N VAL A 367 -0.72 -15.44 -28.71
CA VAL A 367 0.65 -15.14 -29.09
C VAL A 367 0.78 -15.17 -30.60
N GLN A 368 1.21 -14.04 -31.15
CA GLN A 368 1.52 -13.86 -32.55
C GLN A 368 3.02 -13.87 -32.77
N LEU A 369 3.47 -14.56 -33.83
CA LEU A 369 4.87 -14.58 -34.21
C LEU A 369 5.05 -13.93 -35.58
N LEU A 370 6.00 -13.01 -35.68
CA LEU A 370 6.58 -12.59 -36.96
C LEU A 370 8.05 -12.92 -36.91
N TYR A 371 8.53 -13.66 -37.90
CA TYR A 371 9.96 -13.95 -37.97
C TYR A 371 10.50 -13.79 -39.37
N THR A 372 11.78 -13.43 -39.45
CA THR A 372 12.47 -13.20 -40.72
C THR A 372 13.62 -14.19 -40.89
N SER A 373 13.85 -14.65 -42.11
CA SER A 373 15.08 -15.40 -42.43
C SER A 373 15.39 -15.46 -43.92
N ARG A 374 16.54 -16.02 -44.27
CA ARG A 374 16.80 -16.53 -45.62
C ARG A 374 15.97 -17.80 -45.88
N PRO A 375 15.51 -18.04 -47.12
CA PRO A 375 14.79 -19.26 -47.49
C PRO A 375 15.75 -20.45 -47.65
N GLU A 376 16.49 -20.77 -46.59
CA GLU A 376 17.40 -21.92 -46.57
C GLU A 376 16.60 -23.24 -46.41
N SER A 377 17.18 -24.35 -46.87
CA SER A 377 16.49 -25.64 -46.98
C SER A 377 15.87 -26.11 -45.67
N GLU A 378 16.52 -25.83 -44.55
CA GLU A 378 16.05 -26.16 -43.21
C GLU A 378 14.74 -25.44 -42.87
N PHE A 379 14.68 -24.12 -43.08
CA PHE A 379 13.51 -23.30 -42.81
C PHE A 379 12.34 -23.65 -43.74
N LEU A 380 12.63 -23.82 -45.04
CA LEU A 380 11.64 -24.23 -46.04
C LEU A 380 11.01 -25.59 -45.72
N ARG A 381 11.75 -26.50 -45.09
CA ARG A 381 11.24 -27.84 -44.71
C ARG A 381 10.35 -27.81 -43.46
N HIS A 382 10.55 -26.87 -42.54
CA HIS A 382 9.91 -26.91 -41.22
C HIS A 382 8.85 -25.82 -41.01
N ILE A 383 9.05 -24.61 -41.54
CA ILE A 383 8.16 -23.48 -41.28
C ILE A 383 6.82 -23.61 -42.03
N PRO A 384 6.78 -23.77 -43.38
CA PRO A 384 5.51 -23.83 -44.09
C PRO A 384 4.59 -24.97 -43.63
N PRO A 385 5.08 -26.19 -43.32
CA PRO A 385 4.22 -27.23 -42.73
C PRO A 385 3.66 -26.88 -41.34
N SER A 386 4.36 -26.02 -40.58
CA SER A 386 3.95 -25.66 -39.21
C SER A 386 2.92 -24.53 -39.19
N ILE A 387 3.03 -23.55 -40.09
CA ILE A 387 2.16 -22.36 -40.08
C ILE A 387 1.25 -22.25 -41.32
N GLY A 388 1.47 -23.05 -42.36
CA GLY A 388 0.77 -22.97 -43.65
C GLY A 388 1.48 -22.04 -44.65
N GLU A 389 1.51 -22.45 -45.92
CA GLU A 389 2.12 -21.70 -47.04
C GLU A 389 1.56 -20.28 -47.18
N GLN A 390 0.27 -20.10 -46.91
CA GLN A 390 -0.40 -18.79 -46.95
C GLN A 390 0.15 -17.78 -45.93
N ASN A 391 0.87 -18.25 -44.91
CA ASN A 391 1.50 -17.43 -43.87
C ASN A 391 3.01 -17.23 -44.12
N CYS A 392 3.52 -17.65 -45.28
CA CYS A 392 4.89 -17.47 -45.71
C CYS A 392 4.93 -16.38 -46.79
N LEU A 393 5.47 -15.21 -46.46
CA LEU A 393 5.53 -14.05 -47.35
C LEU A 393 6.96 -13.87 -47.89
N PRO A 394 7.21 -14.21 -49.17
CA PRO A 394 8.44 -13.83 -49.84
C PRO A 394 8.49 -12.31 -49.98
N LEU A 395 9.63 -11.70 -49.68
CA LEU A 395 9.81 -10.26 -49.86
C LEU A 395 9.75 -9.90 -51.35
N ASP A 396 8.86 -8.98 -51.71
CA ASP A 396 8.65 -8.55 -53.08
C ASP A 396 9.90 -7.85 -53.63
N LYS A 397 10.52 -8.46 -54.63
CA LYS A 397 11.72 -7.94 -55.27
C LYS A 397 11.50 -6.56 -55.90
N HIS A 398 10.32 -6.27 -56.44
CA HIS A 398 10.01 -4.98 -57.04
C HIS A 398 9.89 -3.89 -55.98
N ALA A 399 9.15 -4.16 -54.89
CA ALA A 399 9.00 -3.24 -53.77
C ALA A 399 10.34 -2.97 -53.08
N VAL A 400 11.12 -4.02 -52.77
CA VAL A 400 12.46 -3.90 -52.19
C VAL A 400 13.39 -3.09 -53.09
N ASN A 401 13.38 -3.32 -54.40
CA ASN A 401 14.20 -2.53 -55.33
C ASN A 401 13.77 -1.05 -55.38
N SER A 402 12.48 -0.76 -55.20
CA SER A 402 11.99 0.62 -55.10
C SER A 402 12.50 1.32 -53.84
N ASP A 403 12.48 0.63 -52.70
CA ASP A 403 13.05 1.12 -51.44
C ASP A 403 14.55 1.38 -51.57
N VAL A 404 15.30 0.43 -52.15
CA VAL A 404 16.75 0.57 -52.39
C VAL A 404 17.05 1.76 -53.30
N ARG A 405 16.28 1.95 -54.39
CA ARG A 405 16.47 3.11 -55.27
C ARG A 405 16.23 4.43 -54.54
N SER A 406 15.18 4.49 -53.73
CA SER A 406 14.86 5.69 -52.94
C SER A 406 15.99 6.04 -51.97
N TRP A 407 16.53 5.02 -51.28
CA TRP A 407 17.69 5.18 -50.41
C TRP A 407 18.95 5.65 -51.17
N VAL A 408 19.27 5.04 -52.32
CA VAL A 408 20.45 5.42 -53.12
C VAL A 408 20.34 6.86 -53.63
N ILE A 409 19.16 7.26 -54.13
CA ILE A 409 18.93 8.63 -54.62
C ILE A 409 19.17 9.64 -53.50
N ALA A 410 18.67 9.37 -52.30
CA ALA A 410 18.82 10.27 -51.16
C ALA A 410 20.27 10.40 -50.66
N GLN A 411 21.12 9.39 -50.84
CA GLN A 411 22.54 9.47 -50.47
C GLN A 411 23.43 10.13 -51.52
N LEU A 412 22.95 10.27 -52.75
CA LEU A 412 23.67 10.91 -53.86
C LEU A 412 23.23 12.36 -54.10
N ALA A 413 22.16 12.81 -53.45
CA ALA A 413 21.68 14.20 -53.42
C ALA A 413 22.39 14.98 -52.31
#